data_AF-A0A2T1N5F8-F1
#
_entry.id   AF-A0A2T1N5F8-F1
#
_cell.length_a   1.000
_cell.length_b   1.000
_cell.length_c   1.000
_cell.angle_alpha   90.00
_cell.angle_beta   90.00
_cell.angle_gamma   90.00
#
_symmetry.space_group_name_H-M   'P 1'
#
loop_
_entity.id
_entity.type
_entity.pdbx_description
1 polymer ?
#
loop_
_entity_poly.entity_id
_entity_poly.type
_entity_poly.pdbx_seq_one_letter_code
_entity_poly.pdbx_strand_id
1 'polypeptide(L)'
;MKTLNITFNQMKKSLTLLALALLITSTSMAQDIFSKYSDNGKVSYVSIKPKMFQLLAKMDINTDDPEAQQYLDMVNSITSFKTLATQDKVIALDLAKWVKGQSTKLEELMKVKDNGVQMTFYVKQGKDENHVSELIMFVDGLTDITKSANVNINGQNRSIDTVVISLTGDIDLNQISKLTSKMNLPGGSALENKSKK
;
A
#
# COMPACT_ATOMS: atom_id res chain seq x y z
N MET A 1 -44.46 32.61 31.92
CA MET A 1 -43.98 31.65 30.90
C MET A 1 -44.33 32.21 29.52
N LYS A 2 -43.35 32.50 28.66
CA LYS A 2 -43.61 32.89 27.25
C LYS A 2 -43.64 31.62 26.39
N THR A 3 -44.76 31.34 25.75
CA THR A 3 -44.89 30.25 24.78
C THR A 3 -44.33 30.69 23.42
N LEU A 4 -43.40 29.90 22.87
CA LEU A 4 -42.88 30.11 21.51
C LEU A 4 -43.91 29.59 20.50
N ASN A 5 -44.53 30.50 19.74
CA ASN A 5 -45.37 30.15 18.59
C ASN A 5 -44.51 30.14 17.32
N ILE A 6 -44.04 28.96 16.90
CA ILE A 6 -43.34 28.78 15.63
C ILE A 6 -44.37 28.53 14.54
N THR A 7 -44.41 29.37 13.51
CA THR A 7 -45.35 29.21 12.40
C THR A 7 -44.92 28.06 11.48
N PHE A 8 -45.89 27.36 10.87
CA PHE A 8 -45.64 26.18 10.02
C PHE A 8 -44.65 26.45 8.87
N ASN A 9 -44.61 27.68 8.37
CA ASN A 9 -43.68 28.10 7.32
C ASN A 9 -42.24 28.27 7.83
N GLN A 10 -42.06 28.66 9.11
CA GLN A 10 -40.75 28.70 9.76
C GLN A 10 -40.24 27.30 10.09
N MET A 11 -41.11 26.36 10.46
CA MET A 11 -40.74 24.94 10.60
C MET A 11 -40.25 24.36 9.27
N LYS A 12 -40.95 24.61 8.15
CA LYS A 12 -40.52 24.12 6.82
C LYS A 12 -39.16 24.68 6.39
N LYS A 13 -38.89 25.96 6.63
CA LYS A 13 -37.59 26.60 6.35
C LYS A 13 -36.47 26.02 7.23
N SER A 14 -36.74 25.76 8.50
CA SER A 14 -35.76 25.12 9.40
C SER A 14 -35.48 23.67 8.99
N LEU A 15 -36.50 22.93 8.54
CA LEU A 15 -36.36 21.54 8.10
C LEU A 15 -35.58 21.45 6.78
N THR A 16 -35.78 22.39 5.87
CA THR A 16 -35.01 22.48 4.61
C THR A 16 -33.56 22.90 4.85
N LEU A 17 -33.29 23.80 5.80
CA LEU A 17 -31.93 24.15 6.21
C LEU A 17 -31.20 22.95 6.84
N LEU A 18 -31.90 22.16 7.67
CA LEU A 18 -31.35 20.96 8.30
C LEU A 18 -31.06 19.86 7.28
N ALA A 19 -31.97 19.65 6.31
CA ALA A 19 -31.76 18.71 5.21
C ALA A 19 -30.58 19.13 4.32
N LEU A 20 -30.41 20.43 4.07
CA LEU A 20 -29.28 20.95 3.30
C LEU A 20 -27.96 20.83 4.08
N ALA A 21 -27.95 21.03 5.39
CA ALA A 21 -26.79 20.82 6.26
C ALA A 21 -26.35 19.35 6.34
N LEU A 22 -27.30 18.40 6.27
CA LEU A 22 -27.01 16.96 6.23
C LEU A 22 -26.49 16.48 4.86
N LEU A 23 -26.72 17.23 3.78
CA LEU A 23 -26.17 16.93 2.45
C LEU A 23 -24.70 17.35 2.30
N ILE A 24 -24.19 18.23 3.17
CA ILE A 24 -22.79 18.72 3.11
C ILE A 24 -21.81 17.77 3.81
N THR A 25 -22.28 16.84 4.66
CA THR A 25 -21.41 15.99 5.50
C THR A 25 -20.97 14.68 4.86
N SER A 26 -21.32 14.42 3.59
CA SER A 26 -21.12 13.09 2.97
C SER A 26 -20.20 13.06 1.75
N THR A 27 -19.40 14.10 1.51
CA THR A 27 -18.32 14.07 0.51
C THR A 27 -16.93 14.09 1.14
N SER A 28 -16.71 13.27 2.17
CA SER A 28 -15.37 12.75 2.44
C SER A 28 -15.02 11.78 1.30
N MET A 29 -14.68 12.35 0.13
CA MET A 29 -13.97 11.64 -0.93
C MET A 29 -12.84 10.90 -0.24
N ALA A 30 -12.85 9.57 -0.30
CA ALA A 30 -11.84 8.74 0.34
C ALA A 30 -10.49 9.08 -0.29
N GLN A 31 -9.74 10.00 0.33
CA GLN A 31 -8.39 10.31 -0.08
C GLN A 31 -7.59 9.02 0.02
N ASP A 32 -6.90 8.68 -1.07
CA ASP A 32 -5.98 7.55 -1.12
C ASP A 32 -5.06 7.55 0.11
N ILE A 33 -4.88 6.40 0.76
CA ILE A 33 -4.15 6.30 2.04
C ILE A 33 -2.71 6.84 1.91
N PHE A 34 -2.10 6.66 0.74
CA PHE A 34 -0.77 7.17 0.44
C PHE A 34 -0.78 8.69 0.34
N SER A 35 -1.78 9.27 -0.31
CA SER A 35 -1.92 10.73 -0.39
C SER A 35 -2.28 11.36 0.95
N LYS A 36 -2.96 10.62 1.84
CA LYS A 36 -3.28 11.08 3.20
C LYS A 36 -2.03 11.23 4.06
N TYR A 37 -1.04 10.37 3.86
CA TYR A 37 0.15 10.27 4.72
C TYR A 37 1.47 10.70 4.04
N SER A 38 1.46 11.10 2.77
CA SER A 38 2.66 11.45 2.00
C SER A 38 3.50 12.55 2.65
N ASP A 39 2.86 13.52 3.29
CA ASP A 39 3.51 14.68 3.91
C ASP A 39 3.56 14.56 5.46
N ASN A 40 3.25 13.38 6.01
CA ASN A 40 3.23 13.18 7.45
C ASN A 40 4.64 12.87 7.98
N GLY A 41 5.15 13.70 8.90
CA GLY A 41 6.50 13.54 9.46
C GLY A 41 6.75 12.24 10.25
N LYS A 42 5.71 11.49 10.59
CA LYS A 42 5.79 10.17 11.23
C LYS A 42 5.80 9.00 10.24
N VAL A 43 5.71 9.30 8.95
CA VAL A 43 5.61 8.30 7.88
C VAL A 43 6.79 8.47 6.94
N SER A 44 7.41 7.36 6.58
CA SER A 44 8.33 7.32 5.44
C SER A 44 7.51 6.94 4.22
N TYR A 45 7.41 7.87 3.27
CA TYR A 45 6.68 7.70 2.03
C TYR A 45 7.63 7.64 0.85
N VAL A 46 7.45 6.65 0.00
CA VAL A 46 8.15 6.52 -1.27
C VAL A 46 7.12 6.33 -2.37
N SER A 47 7.23 7.10 -3.45
CA SER A 47 6.45 6.88 -4.66
C SER A 47 7.34 6.97 -5.87
N ILE A 48 7.40 5.87 -6.62
CA ILE A 48 8.23 5.75 -7.81
C ILE A 48 7.30 5.63 -9.01
N LYS A 49 7.51 6.53 -9.97
CA LYS A 49 6.79 6.54 -11.25
C LYS A 49 7.57 5.75 -12.30
N PRO A 50 6.90 5.25 -13.36
CA PRO A 50 7.53 4.45 -14.42
C PRO A 50 8.73 5.14 -15.07
N LYS A 51 8.73 6.47 -15.10
CA LYS A 51 9.84 7.22 -15.68
C LYS A 51 11.16 7.04 -14.90
N MET A 52 11.12 6.92 -13.57
CA MET A 52 12.33 6.72 -12.77
C MET A 52 12.94 5.34 -13.04
N PHE A 53 12.06 4.34 -13.10
CA PHE A 53 12.39 2.97 -13.48
C PHE A 53 13.05 2.87 -14.86
N GLN A 54 12.49 3.55 -15.87
CA GLN A 54 13.09 3.66 -17.20
C GLN A 54 14.44 4.39 -17.23
N LEU A 55 14.68 5.32 -16.30
CA LEU A 55 15.97 6.02 -16.19
C LEU A 55 17.03 5.11 -15.56
N LEU A 56 16.70 4.42 -14.46
CA LEU A 56 17.59 3.42 -13.85
C LEU A 56 17.95 2.32 -14.85
N ALA A 57 16.94 1.81 -15.56
CA ALA A 57 17.08 0.84 -16.63
C ALA A 57 18.09 1.24 -17.72
N LYS A 58 18.27 2.55 -17.95
CA LYS A 58 19.19 3.09 -18.96
C LYS A 58 20.59 3.41 -18.41
N MET A 59 20.70 3.67 -17.12
CA MET A 59 21.96 3.99 -16.46
C MET A 59 22.76 2.73 -16.08
N ASP A 60 22.07 1.61 -15.83
CA ASP A 60 22.66 0.37 -15.32
C ASP A 60 22.92 -0.68 -16.43
N ILE A 61 22.95 -0.25 -17.69
CA ILE A 61 23.16 -1.16 -18.82
C ILE A 61 24.66 -1.49 -18.96
N ASN A 62 25.08 -2.57 -18.28
CA ASN A 62 26.07 -3.51 -18.82
C ASN A 62 25.28 -4.71 -19.37
N THR A 63 25.11 -4.78 -20.69
CA THR A 63 24.16 -5.65 -21.43
C THR A 63 24.40 -7.17 -21.40
N ASP A 64 25.36 -7.68 -20.63
CA ASP A 64 25.81 -9.07 -20.78
C ASP A 64 25.24 -10.04 -19.72
N ASP A 65 24.37 -9.57 -18.81
CA ASP A 65 23.74 -10.39 -17.76
C ASP A 65 22.25 -10.72 -18.08
N PRO A 66 21.89 -11.99 -18.34
CA PRO A 66 20.50 -12.42 -18.56
C PRO A 66 19.55 -12.12 -17.39
N GLU A 67 20.05 -11.98 -16.15
CA GLU A 67 19.22 -11.61 -15.00
C GLU A 67 18.84 -10.13 -15.00
N ALA A 68 19.67 -9.27 -15.59
CA ALA A 68 19.39 -7.85 -15.69
C ALA A 68 18.17 -7.60 -16.58
N GLN A 69 18.06 -8.30 -17.71
CA GLN A 69 16.91 -8.15 -18.63
C GLN A 69 15.57 -8.49 -17.96
N GLN A 70 15.51 -9.57 -17.17
CA GLN A 70 14.29 -9.94 -16.45
C GLN A 70 13.89 -8.91 -15.39
N TYR A 71 14.87 -8.29 -14.74
CA TYR A 71 14.62 -7.17 -13.83
C TYR A 71 14.10 -5.94 -14.57
N LEU A 72 14.67 -5.60 -15.72
CA LEU A 72 14.19 -4.50 -16.57
C LEU A 72 12.75 -4.71 -17.03
N ASP A 73 12.39 -5.93 -17.43
CA ASP A 73 11.03 -6.26 -17.89
C ASP A 73 10.01 -6.12 -16.75
N MET A 74 10.35 -6.58 -15.54
CA MET A 74 9.54 -6.38 -14.33
C MET A 74 9.34 -4.90 -14.03
N VAL A 75 10.42 -4.14 -14.08
CA VAL A 75 10.43 -2.72 -13.77
C VAL A 75 9.63 -1.91 -14.78
N ASN A 76 9.65 -2.29 -16.07
CA ASN A 76 8.87 -1.68 -17.13
C ASN A 76 7.38 -2.00 -17.04
N SER A 77 7.01 -3.13 -16.44
CA SER A 77 5.61 -3.52 -16.29
C SER A 77 4.89 -2.81 -15.13
N ILE A 78 5.65 -2.21 -14.21
CA ILE A 78 5.13 -1.44 -13.08
C ILE A 78 4.70 -0.03 -13.54
N THR A 79 3.42 0.29 -13.35
CA THR A 79 2.84 1.61 -13.62
C THR A 79 2.85 2.54 -12.41
N SER A 80 2.87 1.97 -11.19
CA SER A 80 3.00 2.73 -9.94
C SER A 80 3.59 1.84 -8.86
N PHE A 81 4.55 2.40 -8.11
CA PHE A 81 5.05 1.83 -6.87
C PHE A 81 4.89 2.85 -5.75
N LYS A 82 4.25 2.45 -4.65
CA LYS A 82 4.08 3.28 -3.46
C LYS A 82 4.39 2.49 -2.20
N THR A 83 5.02 3.13 -1.23
CA THR A 83 5.31 2.54 0.08
C THR A 83 5.02 3.53 1.19
N LEU A 84 4.41 3.03 2.27
CA LEU A 84 4.30 3.73 3.56
C LEU A 84 4.96 2.85 4.62
N ALA A 85 5.82 3.45 5.42
CA ALA A 85 6.40 2.81 6.60
C ALA A 85 6.21 3.71 7.82
N THR A 86 5.79 3.13 8.95
CA THR A 86 5.50 3.88 10.18
C THR A 86 5.82 3.08 11.43
N GLN A 87 6.08 3.79 12.52
CA GLN A 87 6.11 3.28 13.90
C GLN A 87 4.99 3.86 14.77
N ASP A 88 4.22 4.81 14.23
CA ASP A 88 3.09 5.40 14.95
C ASP A 88 1.92 4.42 14.94
N LYS A 89 1.52 3.97 16.14
CA LYS A 89 0.47 2.96 16.32
C LYS A 89 -0.89 3.39 15.75
N VAL A 90 -1.21 4.69 15.78
CA VAL A 90 -2.49 5.19 15.26
C VAL A 90 -2.49 5.09 13.74
N ILE A 91 -1.38 5.49 13.10
CA ILE A 91 -1.20 5.37 11.65
C ILE A 91 -1.17 3.89 11.25
N ALA A 92 -0.44 3.04 11.96
CA ALA A 92 -0.39 1.59 11.72
C ALA A 92 -1.79 0.94 11.72
N LEU A 93 -2.62 1.27 12.71
CA LEU A 93 -4.02 0.80 12.77
C LEU A 93 -4.86 1.29 11.59
N ASP A 94 -4.63 2.52 11.13
CA ASP A 94 -5.33 3.08 9.97
C ASP A 94 -4.89 2.40 8.66
N LEU A 95 -3.59 2.09 8.51
CA LEU A 95 -3.07 1.28 7.41
C LEU A 95 -3.69 -0.12 7.41
N ALA A 96 -3.75 -0.79 8.55
CA ALA A 96 -4.37 -2.11 8.67
C ALA A 96 -5.86 -2.09 8.28
N LYS A 97 -6.60 -1.04 8.69
CA LYS A 97 -8.00 -0.84 8.29
C LYS A 97 -8.13 -0.62 6.79
N TRP A 98 -7.26 0.20 6.20
CA TRP A 98 -7.25 0.43 4.76
C TRP A 98 -6.96 -0.85 3.99
N VAL A 99 -5.93 -1.63 4.37
CA VAL A 99 -5.60 -2.92 3.74
C VAL A 99 -6.78 -3.88 3.83
N LYS A 100 -7.44 -3.99 5.00
CA LYS A 100 -8.65 -4.80 5.16
C LYS A 100 -9.81 -4.34 4.26
N GLY A 101 -9.90 -3.04 3.98
CA GLY A 101 -10.84 -2.51 2.99
C GLY A 101 -10.50 -2.95 1.57
N GLN A 102 -9.22 -2.88 1.20
CA GLN A 102 -8.76 -3.32 -0.13
C GLN A 102 -8.89 -4.83 -0.32
N SER A 103 -8.63 -5.64 0.71
CA SER A 103 -8.70 -7.10 0.65
C SER A 103 -10.10 -7.64 0.32
N THR A 104 -11.15 -6.80 0.35
CA THR A 104 -12.50 -7.20 -0.11
C THR A 104 -12.60 -7.29 -1.65
N LYS A 105 -11.67 -6.67 -2.36
CA LYS A 105 -11.60 -6.62 -3.84
C LYS A 105 -10.40 -7.36 -4.40
N LEU A 106 -9.59 -7.95 -3.51
CA LEU A 106 -8.32 -8.60 -3.81
C LEU A 106 -8.32 -10.00 -3.21
N GLU A 107 -7.57 -10.91 -3.82
CA GLU A 107 -7.38 -12.26 -3.32
C GLU A 107 -6.17 -12.31 -2.39
N GLU A 108 -6.30 -12.97 -1.24
CA GLU A 108 -5.15 -13.26 -0.37
C GLU A 108 -4.32 -14.38 -1.01
N LEU A 109 -3.17 -14.02 -1.57
CA LEU A 109 -2.31 -14.97 -2.27
C LEU A 109 -1.46 -15.77 -1.28
N MET A 110 -0.94 -15.09 -0.25
CA MET A 110 0.02 -15.64 0.68
C MET A 110 0.03 -14.88 2.00
N LYS A 111 0.22 -15.63 3.09
CA LYS A 111 0.43 -15.09 4.42
C LYS A 111 1.57 -15.82 5.10
N VAL A 112 2.54 -15.06 5.61
CA VAL A 112 3.68 -15.55 6.37
C VAL A 112 3.62 -14.97 7.76
N LYS A 113 3.88 -15.80 8.76
CA LYS A 113 4.01 -15.37 10.14
C LYS A 113 5.23 -16.04 10.73
N ASP A 114 6.20 -15.24 11.15
CA ASP A 114 7.44 -15.72 11.76
C ASP A 114 7.97 -14.71 12.79
N ASN A 115 8.43 -15.19 13.94
CA ASN A 115 9.08 -14.38 14.98
C ASN A 115 8.39 -13.05 15.32
N GLY A 116 7.05 -13.04 15.38
CA GLY A 116 6.26 -11.84 15.69
C GLY A 116 5.99 -10.91 14.50
N VAL A 117 6.64 -11.15 13.35
CA VAL A 117 6.36 -10.47 12.09
C VAL A 117 5.24 -11.21 11.35
N GLN A 118 4.30 -10.45 10.80
CA GLN A 118 3.29 -10.96 9.88
C GLN A 118 3.40 -10.23 8.54
N MET A 119 3.47 -10.99 7.46
CA MET A 119 3.45 -10.48 6.10
C MET A 119 2.29 -11.09 5.33
N THR A 120 1.47 -10.27 4.68
CA THR A 120 0.36 -10.72 3.85
C THR A 120 0.42 -10.09 2.48
N PHE A 121 0.16 -10.90 1.46
CA PHE A 121 0.12 -10.51 0.05
C PHE A 121 -1.31 -10.62 -0.45
N TYR A 122 -1.81 -9.51 -1.00
CA TYR A 122 -3.08 -9.43 -1.71
C TYR A 122 -2.84 -9.11 -3.17
N VAL A 123 -3.60 -9.75 -4.05
CA VAL A 123 -3.46 -9.55 -5.49
C VAL A 123 -4.80 -9.33 -6.17
N LYS A 124 -4.78 -8.58 -7.26
CA LYS A 124 -5.88 -8.50 -8.22
C LYS A 124 -5.46 -9.18 -9.49
N GLN A 125 -6.26 -10.14 -9.98
CA GLN A 125 -5.98 -10.80 -11.23
C GLN A 125 -5.82 -9.78 -12.37
N GLY A 126 -4.85 -10.04 -13.25
CA GLY A 126 -4.54 -9.25 -14.43
C GLY A 126 -5.18 -9.84 -15.68
N LYS A 127 -4.40 -9.81 -16.78
CA LYS A 127 -4.83 -10.28 -18.10
C LYS A 127 -4.99 -11.81 -18.21
N ASP A 128 -4.26 -12.56 -17.39
CA ASP A 128 -4.24 -14.02 -17.34
C ASP A 128 -3.90 -14.51 -15.92
N GLU A 129 -3.85 -15.82 -15.71
CA GLU A 129 -3.64 -16.46 -14.39
C GLU A 129 -2.28 -16.13 -13.75
N ASN A 130 -1.26 -15.82 -14.55
CA ASN A 130 0.10 -15.56 -14.07
C ASN A 130 0.42 -14.07 -13.88
N HIS A 131 -0.47 -13.19 -14.34
CA HIS A 131 -0.30 -11.75 -14.24
C HIS A 131 -1.29 -11.13 -13.26
N VAL A 132 -0.82 -10.14 -12.51
CA VAL A 132 -1.64 -9.37 -11.58
C VAL A 132 -1.63 -7.89 -11.96
N SER A 133 -2.81 -7.27 -11.86
CA SER A 133 -2.98 -5.85 -12.14
C SER A 133 -2.63 -4.96 -10.94
N GLU A 134 -2.73 -5.53 -9.74
CA GLU A 134 -2.45 -4.86 -8.47
C GLU A 134 -1.91 -5.88 -7.47
N LEU A 135 -0.89 -5.47 -6.71
CA LEU A 135 -0.32 -6.22 -5.61
C LEU A 135 -0.17 -5.31 -4.40
N ILE A 136 -0.72 -5.74 -3.27
CA ILE A 136 -0.56 -5.09 -1.97
C ILE A 136 0.17 -6.04 -1.03
N MET A 137 1.29 -5.58 -0.50
CA MET A 137 2.00 -6.26 0.59
C MET A 137 1.78 -5.47 1.87
N PHE A 138 1.36 -6.16 2.93
CA PHE A 138 1.22 -5.61 4.26
C PHE A 138 2.13 -6.36 5.23
N VAL A 139 3.01 -5.63 5.92
CA VAL A 139 3.93 -6.16 6.92
C VAL A 139 3.66 -5.47 8.25
N ASP A 140 3.56 -6.26 9.31
CA ASP A 140 3.33 -5.80 10.67
C ASP A 140 4.29 -6.52 11.64
N GLY A 141 4.65 -5.85 12.75
CA GLY A 141 5.52 -6.40 13.79
C GLY A 141 7.02 -6.28 13.53
N LEU A 142 7.47 -5.34 12.69
CA LEU A 142 8.90 -5.14 12.36
C LEU A 142 9.72 -4.43 13.46
N THR A 143 9.08 -4.04 14.56
CA THR A 143 9.69 -3.20 15.60
C THR A 143 11.03 -3.74 16.12
N ASP A 144 11.09 -5.03 16.48
CA ASP A 144 12.29 -5.61 17.12
C ASP A 144 13.44 -5.85 16.13
N ILE A 145 13.09 -6.18 14.87
CA ILE A 145 14.06 -6.36 13.78
C ILE A 145 14.71 -5.03 13.41
N THR A 146 13.90 -3.98 13.25
CA THR A 146 14.39 -2.69 12.73
C THR A 146 15.13 -1.87 13.78
N LYS A 147 14.79 -2.04 15.07
CA LYS A 147 15.62 -1.55 16.18
C LYS A 147 17.02 -2.16 16.15
N SER A 148 17.11 -3.46 15.91
CA SER A 148 18.37 -4.21 15.90
C SER A 148 19.23 -3.87 14.66
N ALA A 149 18.59 -3.51 13.54
CA ALA A 149 19.25 -3.22 12.28
C ALA A 149 19.78 -1.77 12.13
N ASN A 150 19.60 -0.89 13.14
CA ASN A 150 20.00 0.54 13.08
C ASN A 150 19.56 1.23 11.78
N VAL A 151 18.28 1.07 11.40
CA VAL A 151 17.75 1.67 10.18
C VAL A 151 17.78 3.20 10.30
N ASN A 152 18.64 3.84 9.49
CA ASN A 152 18.78 5.28 9.43
C ASN A 152 17.91 5.84 8.30
N ILE A 153 16.86 6.60 8.64
CA ILE A 153 16.02 7.31 7.67
C ILE A 153 16.16 8.79 7.96
N ASN A 154 16.65 9.56 6.98
CA ASN A 154 16.92 11.00 7.10
C ASN A 154 17.87 11.36 8.26
N GLY A 155 18.92 10.57 8.50
CA GLY A 155 19.91 10.84 9.55
C GLY A 155 19.48 10.38 10.95
N GLN A 156 18.28 9.83 11.12
CA GLN A 156 17.75 9.39 12.42
C GLN A 156 17.57 7.88 12.46
N ASN A 157 18.00 7.25 13.57
CA ASN A 157 17.65 5.86 13.87
C ASN A 157 16.14 5.79 14.12
N ARG A 158 15.41 5.13 13.22
CA ARG A 158 13.97 4.95 13.33
C ARG A 158 13.66 3.46 13.35
N SER A 159 12.93 3.02 14.37
CA SER A 159 12.24 1.74 14.30
C SER A 159 11.08 1.85 13.32
N ILE A 160 10.81 0.79 12.58
CA ILE A 160 9.64 0.66 11.72
C ILE A 160 8.84 -0.51 12.27
N ASP A 161 7.53 -0.32 12.44
CA ASP A 161 6.64 -1.37 12.91
C ASP A 161 5.83 -1.96 11.76
N THR A 162 5.23 -1.08 10.97
CA THR A 162 4.27 -1.46 9.93
C THR A 162 4.69 -0.88 8.59
N VAL A 163 4.61 -1.70 7.54
CA VAL A 163 4.90 -1.32 6.15
C VAL A 163 3.74 -1.74 5.25
N VAL A 164 3.32 -0.84 4.36
CA VAL A 164 2.42 -1.12 3.25
C VAL A 164 3.14 -0.83 1.96
N ILE A 165 3.17 -1.79 1.04
CA ILE A 165 3.65 -1.60 -0.34
C ILE A 165 2.47 -1.84 -1.29
N SER A 166 2.30 -0.95 -2.26
CA SER A 166 1.32 -1.09 -3.34
C SER A 166 2.04 -0.98 -4.68
N LEU A 167 1.83 -1.98 -5.52
CA LEU A 167 2.29 -2.03 -6.91
C LEU A 167 1.08 -2.16 -7.83
N THR A 168 1.06 -1.40 -8.91
CA THR A 168 0.10 -1.58 -10.01
C THR A 168 0.85 -1.72 -11.31
N GLY A 169 0.35 -2.53 -12.24
CA GLY A 169 1.06 -2.81 -13.49
C GLY A 169 0.54 -4.06 -14.19
N ASP A 170 1.33 -4.57 -15.13
CA ASP A 170 1.16 -5.90 -15.71
C ASP A 170 2.22 -6.84 -15.11
N ILE A 171 2.01 -7.23 -13.86
CA ILE A 171 3.07 -7.81 -13.02
C ILE A 171 3.01 -9.33 -13.13
N ASP A 172 4.09 -9.94 -13.62
CA ASP A 172 4.24 -11.40 -13.62
C ASP A 172 4.60 -11.89 -12.20
N LEU A 173 3.78 -12.80 -11.65
CA LEU A 173 3.97 -13.39 -10.33
C LEU A 173 5.31 -14.14 -10.20
N ASN A 174 5.84 -14.68 -11.30
CA ASN A 174 7.16 -15.33 -11.34
C ASN A 174 8.30 -14.36 -11.06
N GLN A 175 8.12 -13.07 -11.34
CA GLN A 175 9.14 -12.05 -11.10
C GLN A 175 9.12 -11.58 -9.64
N ILE A 176 7.94 -11.59 -8.99
CA ILE A 176 7.78 -11.25 -7.57
C ILE A 176 8.40 -12.31 -6.65
N SER A 177 8.31 -13.59 -6.99
CA SER A 177 8.96 -14.67 -6.23
C SER A 177 10.50 -14.52 -6.22
N LYS A 178 11.06 -14.06 -7.34
CA LYS A 178 12.50 -13.74 -7.46
C LYS A 178 12.88 -12.50 -6.66
N LEU A 179 12.05 -11.45 -6.68
CA LEU A 179 12.28 -10.22 -5.91
C LEU A 179 12.30 -10.49 -4.40
N THR A 180 11.34 -11.26 -3.90
CA THR A 180 11.28 -11.65 -2.48
C THR A 180 12.48 -12.49 -2.06
N SER A 181 12.95 -13.38 -2.94
CA SER A 181 14.17 -14.19 -2.74
C SER A 181 15.43 -13.32 -2.69
N LYS A 182 15.59 -12.34 -3.59
CA LYS A 182 16.74 -11.42 -3.58
C LYS A 182 16.74 -10.46 -2.40
N MET A 183 15.58 -10.12 -1.85
CA MET A 183 15.47 -9.28 -0.64
C MET A 183 15.62 -10.07 0.68
N ASN A 184 15.95 -11.37 0.64
CA ASN A 184 15.99 -12.27 1.80
C ASN A 184 14.72 -12.19 2.67
N LEU A 185 13.56 -11.93 2.07
CA LEU A 185 12.30 -11.85 2.79
C LEU A 185 11.70 -13.25 2.95
N PRO A 186 11.17 -13.61 4.13
CA PRO A 186 10.53 -14.90 4.33
C PRO A 186 9.29 -15.01 3.42
N GLY A 187 9.32 -15.93 2.45
CA GLY A 187 8.17 -16.22 1.60
C GLY A 187 8.42 -16.42 0.10
N GLY A 188 9.59 -16.09 -0.43
CA GLY A 188 9.85 -16.18 -1.88
C GLY A 188 9.63 -17.58 -2.47
N SER A 189 10.00 -18.62 -1.73
CA SER A 189 9.84 -20.02 -2.13
C SER A 189 8.37 -20.48 -2.25
N ALA A 190 7.43 -19.85 -1.52
CA ALA A 190 6.03 -20.25 -1.59
C ALA A 190 5.29 -19.62 -2.79
N LEU A 191 5.77 -18.47 -3.29
CA LEU A 191 5.27 -17.83 -4.51
C LEU A 191 5.69 -18.61 -5.76
N GLU A 192 6.91 -19.16 -5.77
CA GLU A 192 7.40 -19.99 -6.87
C GLU A 192 6.53 -21.25 -7.09
N ASN A 193 6.05 -21.86 -6.01
CA ASN A 193 5.21 -23.06 -6.08
C ASN A 193 3.78 -22.79 -6.58
N LYS A 194 3.24 -21.57 -6.41
CA LYS A 194 1.92 -21.20 -6.94
C LYS A 194 1.95 -20.82 -8.42
N SER A 195 3.07 -20.29 -8.91
CA SER A 195 3.24 -19.92 -10.33
C SER A 195 3.40 -21.12 -11.29
N LYS A 196 3.69 -22.31 -10.76
CA LYS A 196 3.93 -23.55 -11.52
C LYS A 196 2.69 -24.43 -11.66
N LYS A 197 1.52 -23.97 -11.22
CA LYS A 197 0.28 -24.74 -11.18
C LYS A 197 -0.79 -24.08 -12.02
#